data_AF-A0A0C2XN09-F1
#
_entry.id   AF-A0A0C2XN09-F1
#
_cell.length_a   1.000
_cell.length_b   1.000
_cell.length_c   1.000
_cell.angle_alpha   90.00
_cell.angle_beta   90.00
_cell.angle_gamma   90.00
#
_symmetry.space_group_name_H-M   'P 1'
#
loop_
_entity.id
_entity.type
_entity.pdbx_description
1 polymer ?
#
loop_
_entity_poly.entity_id
_entity_poly.type
_entity_poly.pdbx_seq_one_letter_code
_entity_poly.pdbx_strand_id
1 'polypeptide(L)'
;MLEVAKAIRYLHSIGTVIDREIDLGDVFLDSKLHAKIRSLCSTSRSLTETPGNYLLYGYEKRWNSYETNVFIFGCFFYELYFDCTIALRWECNNSKVSERPSEPTIREDAWQLIQQCCAEDRKARPSMNQVVQEMESWNLS
;
A
#
# COMPACT_ATOMS: atom_id res chain seq x y z
N MET A 1 -10.47 2.89 -4.39
CA MET A 1 -9.04 3.20 -4.17
C MET A 1 -8.78 4.44 -3.32
N LEU A 2 -9.35 5.62 -3.62
CA LEU A 2 -9.10 6.84 -2.82
C LEU A 2 -9.38 6.65 -1.32
N GLU A 3 -10.45 5.93 -0.98
CA GLU A 3 -10.79 5.66 0.43
C GLU A 3 -9.78 4.75 1.12
N VAL A 4 -9.25 3.76 0.42
CA VAL A 4 -8.15 2.91 0.91
C VAL A 4 -6.93 3.77 1.20
N ALA A 5 -6.56 4.66 0.27
CA ALA A 5 -5.46 5.60 0.48
C ALA A 5 -5.69 6.50 1.70
N LYS A 6 -6.91 7.03 1.87
CA LYS A 6 -7.30 7.85 3.03
C LYS A 6 -7.22 7.08 4.35
N ALA A 7 -7.59 5.81 4.36
CA ALA A 7 -7.50 4.96 5.54
C ALA A 7 -6.04 4.69 5.94
N ILE A 8 -5.17 4.35 4.97
CA ILE A 8 -3.74 4.15 5.23
C ILE A 8 -3.09 5.47 5.70
N ARG A 9 -3.42 6.60 5.06
CA ARG A 9 -2.99 7.94 5.50
C ARG A 9 -3.40 8.22 6.95
N TYR A 10 -4.64 7.88 7.32
CA TYR A 10 -5.11 8.04 8.70
C TYR A 10 -4.30 7.19 9.67
N LEU A 11 -4.04 5.92 9.36
CA LEU A 11 -3.18 5.04 10.19
C LEU A 11 -1.78 5.65 10.37
N HIS A 12 -1.16 6.15 9.30
CA HIS A 12 0.14 6.81 9.38
C HIS A 12 0.09 8.04 10.29
N SER A 13 -0.98 8.84 10.23
CA SER A 13 -1.13 10.05 11.05
C SER A 13 -1.22 9.78 12.56
N ILE A 14 -1.69 8.59 12.96
CA ILE A 14 -1.74 8.16 14.36
C ILE A 14 -0.54 7.28 14.76
N GLY A 15 0.54 7.32 13.96
CA GLY A 15 1.76 6.58 14.25
C GLY A 15 1.63 5.07 14.09
N THR A 16 0.69 4.61 13.27
CA THR A 16 0.36 3.19 13.06
C THR A 16 0.68 2.77 11.63
N VAL A 17 1.19 1.55 11.49
CA VAL A 17 1.45 0.91 10.20
C VAL A 17 0.66 -0.38 10.12
N ILE A 18 0.25 -0.75 8.91
CA ILE A 18 -0.36 -2.06 8.68
C ILE A 18 0.73 -3.12 8.87
N ASP A 19 0.40 -4.09 9.72
CA ASP A 19 1.25 -5.20 10.09
C ASP A 19 0.78 -6.39 9.25
N ARG A 20 1.56 -6.72 8.19
CA ARG A 20 1.29 -7.70 7.09
C ARG A 20 0.83 -7.07 5.77
N GLU A 21 0.95 -7.86 4.71
CA GLU A 21 0.42 -7.55 3.38
C GLU A 21 -1.11 -7.40 3.46
N ILE A 22 -1.65 -6.21 3.15
CA ILE A 22 -3.08 -6.08 2.81
C ILE A 22 -3.27 -6.72 1.45
N ASP A 23 -4.12 -7.72 1.38
CA ASP A 23 -4.58 -8.28 0.11
C ASP A 23 -6.02 -7.86 -0.24
N LEU A 24 -6.49 -8.28 -1.42
CA LEU A 24 -7.86 -8.01 -1.88
C LEU A 24 -8.94 -8.56 -0.95
N GLY A 25 -8.64 -9.63 -0.20
CA GLY A 25 -9.55 -10.23 0.80
C GLY A 25 -9.68 -9.42 2.09
N ASP A 26 -8.77 -8.49 2.35
CA ASP A 26 -8.79 -7.62 3.53
C ASP A 26 -9.59 -6.32 3.31
N VAL A 27 -10.01 -6.02 2.08
CA VAL A 27 -10.79 -4.82 1.75
C VAL A 27 -12.22 -5.19 1.40
N PHE A 28 -13.17 -4.69 2.20
CA PHE A 28 -14.59 -4.93 2.05
C PHE A 28 -15.30 -3.66 1.62
N LEU A 29 -16.33 -3.80 0.77
CA LEU A 29 -17.24 -2.71 0.45
C LEU A 29 -18.49 -2.84 1.31
N ASP A 30 -18.94 -1.73 1.89
CA ASP A 30 -20.26 -1.69 2.53
C ASP A 30 -21.39 -1.47 1.49
N SER A 31 -22.63 -1.42 1.96
CA SER A 31 -23.82 -1.27 1.09
C SER A 31 -23.84 0.05 0.31
N LYS A 32 -22.96 1.00 0.62
CA LYS A 32 -22.80 2.28 -0.11
C LYS A 32 -21.51 2.31 -0.94
N LEU A 33 -20.84 1.16 -1.09
CA LEU A 33 -19.56 1.00 -1.79
C LEU A 33 -18.40 1.74 -1.11
N HIS A 34 -18.50 2.03 0.19
CA HIS A 34 -17.35 2.55 0.94
C HIS A 34 -16.40 1.41 1.32
N ALA A 35 -15.12 1.60 1.04
CA ALA A 35 -14.08 0.63 1.33
C ALA A 35 -13.71 0.63 2.82
N LYS A 36 -13.63 -0.57 3.41
CA LYS A 36 -13.25 -0.84 4.79
C LYS A 36 -12.10 -1.84 4.80
N ILE A 37 -11.03 -1.50 5.53
CA ILE A 37 -9.85 -2.34 5.65
C ILE A 37 -9.94 -3.15 6.93
N ARG A 38 -9.86 -4.47 6.83
CA ARG A 38 -9.64 -5.38 7.95
C ARG A 38 -8.15 -5.72 7.98
N SER A 39 -7.41 -5.13 8.91
CA SER A 39 -5.98 -5.41 9.03
C SER A 39 -5.53 -5.52 10.48
N LEU A 40 -4.51 -6.34 10.70
CA LEU A 40 -3.67 -6.21 11.88
C LEU A 40 -2.82 -4.95 11.71
N CYS A 41 -2.68 -4.19 12.79
CA CYS A 41 -1.96 -2.92 12.80
C CYS A 41 -0.98 -2.93 13.97
N SER A 42 0.20 -2.37 13.74
CA SER A 42 1.24 -2.23 14.75
C SER A 42 1.55 -0.75 14.97
N THR A 43 1.71 -0.35 16.23
CA THR A 43 2.17 1.01 16.52
C THR A 43 3.65 1.14 16.17
N SER A 44 4.04 2.22 15.51
CA SER A 44 5.45 2.54 15.24
C SER A 44 6.31 2.51 16.51
N ARG A 45 5.72 2.89 17.64
CA ARG A 45 6.37 2.88 18.96
C ARG A 45 6.64 1.47 19.51
N SER A 46 5.71 0.53 19.36
CA SER A 46 5.94 -0.86 19.77
C SER A 46 7.04 -1.53 18.96
N LEU A 47 7.23 -1.12 17.69
CA LEU A 47 8.32 -1.62 16.84
C LEU A 47 9.70 -1.11 17.27
N THR A 48 9.79 0.08 17.86
CA THR A 48 11.07 0.63 18.33
C THR A 48 11.43 0.13 19.74
N GLU A 49 10.45 -0.15 20.59
CA GLU A 49 10.64 -0.41 22.03
C GLU A 49 10.65 -1.91 22.42
N THR A 50 10.22 -2.83 21.57
CA THR A 50 10.16 -4.27 21.93
C THR A 50 11.51 -4.98 21.68
N PRO A 51 12.13 -5.62 22.71
CA PRO A 51 13.31 -6.46 22.54
C PRO A 51 12.98 -7.68 21.66
N GLY A 52 13.83 -7.98 20.69
CA GLY A 52 13.60 -8.94 19.59
C GLY A 52 13.38 -10.42 19.94
N ASN A 53 12.98 -10.76 21.17
CA ASN A 53 12.87 -12.13 21.66
C ASN A 53 11.47 -12.75 21.55
N TYR A 54 10.42 -11.97 21.21
CA TYR A 54 9.08 -12.50 20.93
C TYR A 54 8.73 -12.55 19.43
N LEU A 55 9.62 -12.04 18.56
CA LEU A 55 9.48 -12.20 17.12
C LEU A 55 10.15 -13.52 16.73
N LEU A 56 9.38 -14.60 16.87
CA LEU A 56 9.73 -15.88 16.27
C LEU A 56 9.90 -15.64 14.76
N TYR A 57 11.10 -15.92 14.25
CA TYR A 57 11.62 -15.60 12.91
C TYR A 57 12.03 -14.14 12.72
N GLY A 58 13.22 -13.95 12.12
CA GLY A 58 13.78 -12.66 11.70
C GLY A 58 12.99 -11.94 10.60
N TYR A 59 11.66 -11.88 10.73
CA TYR A 59 10.76 -10.99 10.00
C TYR A 59 11.02 -9.58 10.51
N GLU A 60 12.03 -8.98 9.91
CA GLU A 60 12.65 -7.73 10.31
C GLU A 60 11.64 -6.57 10.44
N LYS A 61 11.94 -5.67 11.39
CA LYS A 61 11.50 -4.26 11.46
C LYS A 61 11.40 -3.54 10.10
N ARG A 62 12.07 -4.05 9.07
CA ARG A 62 12.13 -3.59 7.69
C ARG A 62 10.80 -3.59 6.95
N TRP A 63 9.82 -4.38 7.40
CA TRP A 63 8.50 -4.50 6.76
C TRP A 63 7.43 -3.61 7.38
N ASN A 64 7.68 -3.08 8.57
CA ASN A 64 6.73 -2.25 9.29
C ASN A 64 7.16 -0.78 9.25
N SER A 65 7.19 -0.23 8.04
CA SER A 65 7.52 1.18 7.78
C SER A 65 6.46 1.87 6.92
N TYR A 66 6.41 3.21 6.95
CA TYR A 66 5.48 3.97 6.12
C TYR A 66 5.73 3.74 4.63
N GLU A 67 6.98 3.64 4.21
CA GLU A 67 7.39 3.39 2.82
C GLU A 67 6.98 1.99 2.35
N THR A 68 6.96 1.00 3.25
CA THR A 68 6.44 -0.33 2.92
C THR A 68 4.93 -0.31 2.72
N ASN A 69 4.19 0.45 3.53
CA ASN A 69 2.74 0.62 3.35
C ASN A 69 2.41 1.28 2.00
N VAL A 70 3.21 2.25 1.58
CA VAL A 70 3.06 2.90 0.26
C VAL A 70 3.27 1.90 -0.87
N PHE A 71 4.28 1.05 -0.77
CA PHE A 71 4.52 -0.01 -1.75
C PHE A 71 3.37 -1.02 -1.80
N ILE A 72 2.89 -1.49 -0.64
CA ILE A 72 1.74 -2.38 -0.55
C ILE A 72 0.51 -1.74 -1.21
N PHE A 73 0.27 -0.45 -0.98
CA PHE A 73 -0.80 0.29 -1.64
C PHE A 73 -0.64 0.31 -3.16
N GLY A 74 0.56 0.55 -3.68
CA GLY A 74 0.84 0.53 -5.12
C GLY A 74 0.56 -0.84 -5.76
N CYS A 75 1.03 -1.92 -5.13
CA CYS A 75 0.74 -3.29 -5.57
C CYS A 75 -0.77 -3.57 -5.54
N PHE A 76 -1.44 -3.20 -4.46
CA PHE A 76 -2.88 -3.39 -4.30
C PHE A 76 -3.69 -2.64 -5.37
N PHE A 77 -3.27 -1.41 -5.70
CA PHE A 77 -3.90 -0.65 -6.77
C PHE A 77 -3.69 -1.33 -8.13
N TYR A 78 -2.48 -1.76 -8.44
CA TYR A 78 -2.19 -2.51 -9.67
C TYR A 78 -3.09 -3.74 -9.80
N GLU A 79 -3.13 -4.59 -8.78
CA GLU A 79 -3.93 -5.82 -8.78
C GLU A 79 -5.42 -5.56 -8.94
N LEU A 80 -5.96 -4.57 -8.21
CA LEU A 80 -7.38 -4.24 -8.32
C LEU A 80 -7.70 -3.71 -9.71
N TYR A 81 -6.81 -2.92 -10.32
CA TYR A 81 -7.06 -2.32 -11.62
C TYR A 81 -6.97 -3.36 -12.76
N PHE A 82 -6.00 -4.26 -12.68
CA PHE A 82 -5.73 -5.26 -13.73
C PHE A 82 -6.32 -6.64 -13.42
N ASP A 83 -7.12 -6.76 -12.37
CA ASP A 83 -7.74 -8.02 -11.89
C ASP A 83 -6.73 -9.18 -11.82
N CYS A 84 -5.62 -8.94 -11.13
CA CYS A 84 -4.52 -9.90 -11.06
C CYS A 84 -3.96 -10.05 -9.64
N THR A 85 -3.01 -10.95 -9.45
CA THR A 85 -2.35 -11.16 -8.15
C THR A 85 -0.84 -11.12 -8.32
N ILE A 86 -0.18 -10.27 -7.54
CA ILE A 86 1.27 -10.21 -7.47
C ILE A 86 1.73 -11.20 -6.39
N ALA A 87 2.37 -12.29 -6.82
CA ALA A 87 3.02 -13.20 -5.90
C ALA A 87 4.19 -12.49 -5.19
N LEU A 88 4.37 -12.75 -3.90
CA LEU A 88 5.50 -12.29 -3.08
C LEU A 88 5.65 -10.74 -3.05
N ARG A 89 4.61 -10.00 -2.63
CA ARG A 89 4.68 -8.53 -2.48
C ARG A 89 5.76 -8.10 -1.47
N TRP A 90 6.11 -8.96 -0.53
CA TRP A 90 7.20 -8.75 0.40
C TRP A 90 8.56 -8.69 -0.27
N GLU A 91 8.73 -9.14 -1.51
CA GLU A 91 9.95 -8.84 -2.26
C GLU A 91 9.75 -7.49 -2.95
N CYS A 92 10.22 -6.39 -2.33
CA CYS A 92 10.26 -5.05 -2.96
C CYS A 92 11.00 -5.01 -4.33
N ASN A 93 11.53 -6.15 -4.79
CA ASN A 93 12.20 -6.37 -6.07
C ASN A 93 11.28 -7.06 -7.10
N ASN A 94 10.01 -7.32 -6.78
CA ASN A 94 9.14 -8.01 -7.71
C ASN A 94 8.77 -7.12 -8.90
N SER A 95 9.40 -7.43 -10.03
CA SER A 95 9.31 -6.74 -11.31
C SER A 95 7.92 -6.72 -11.94
N LYS A 96 6.92 -7.41 -11.40
CA LYS A 96 5.60 -7.49 -12.06
C LYS A 96 4.90 -6.13 -12.21
N VAL A 97 5.19 -5.16 -11.34
CA VAL A 97 4.62 -3.80 -11.47
C VAL A 97 5.42 -2.90 -12.42
N SER A 98 6.58 -3.35 -12.91
CA SER A 98 7.33 -2.56 -13.91
C SER A 98 6.71 -2.65 -15.30
N GLU A 99 5.97 -3.71 -15.58
CA GLU A 99 5.29 -3.92 -16.87
C GLU A 99 3.84 -3.44 -16.80
N ARG A 100 3.50 -2.50 -17.70
CA ARG A 100 2.12 -2.05 -17.90
C ARG A 100 1.38 -3.07 -18.76
N PRO A 101 0.34 -3.74 -18.24
CA PRO A 101 -0.52 -4.57 -19.08
C PRO A 101 -1.18 -3.74 -20.18
N SER A 102 -1.38 -4.34 -21.35
CA SER A 102 -2.06 -3.67 -22.47
C SER A 102 -3.54 -3.42 -22.19
N GLU A 103 -4.17 -4.27 -21.36
CA GLU A 103 -5.58 -4.18 -21.01
C GLU A 103 -5.81 -4.48 -19.51
N PRO A 104 -6.76 -3.78 -18.85
CA PRO A 104 -7.50 -2.61 -19.33
C PRO A 104 -6.64 -1.34 -19.48
N THR A 105 -7.10 -0.38 -20.30
CA THR A 105 -6.40 0.90 -20.46
C THR A 105 -6.53 1.76 -19.19
N ILE A 106 -5.41 1.89 -18.47
CA ILE A 106 -5.29 2.80 -17.32
C ILE A 106 -4.97 4.24 -17.74
N ARG A 107 -5.47 5.22 -16.99
CA ARG A 107 -5.09 6.64 -17.15
C ARG A 107 -3.63 6.85 -16.74
N GLU A 108 -2.94 7.77 -17.41
CA GLU A 108 -1.49 7.92 -17.27
C GLU A 108 -1.05 8.37 -15.86
N ASP A 109 -1.79 9.28 -15.23
CA ASP A 109 -1.55 9.73 -13.86
C ASP A 109 -1.71 8.58 -12.83
N ALA A 110 -2.73 7.74 -12.98
CA ALA A 110 -2.94 6.57 -12.14
C ALA A 110 -1.83 5.53 -12.32
N TRP A 111 -1.38 5.34 -13.56
CA TRP A 111 -0.23 4.48 -13.86
C TRP A 111 1.06 5.01 -13.22
N GLN A 112 1.35 6.30 -13.39
CA GLN A 112 2.53 6.93 -12.80
C GLN A 112 2.51 6.86 -11.27
N LEU A 113 1.35 7.07 -10.65
CA LEU A 113 1.20 6.94 -9.21
C LEU A 113 1.49 5.51 -8.74
N ILE A 114 1.00 4.49 -9.45
CA ILE A 114 1.32 3.08 -9.15
C ILE A 114 2.83 2.85 -9.23
N GLN A 115 3.49 3.31 -10.28
CA GLN A 115 4.94 3.15 -10.45
C GLN A 115 5.74 3.87 -9.34
N GLN A 116 5.35 5.09 -8.98
CA GLN A 116 5.99 5.86 -7.90
C GLN A 116 5.83 5.17 -6.54
N CYS A 117 4.66 4.62 -6.24
CA CYS A 117 4.42 3.85 -5.03
C CYS A 117 5.28 2.58 -4.98
N CYS A 118 5.48 1.94 -6.14
CA CYS A 118 6.23 0.71 -6.31
C CYS A 118 7.73 0.90 -6.59
N ALA A 119 8.27 2.11 -6.42
CA ALA A 119 9.69 2.37 -6.67
C ALA A 119 10.60 1.47 -5.80
N GLU A 120 11.69 0.97 -6.40
CA GLU A 120 12.69 0.14 -5.71
C GLU A 120 13.33 0.91 -4.55
N ASP A 121 13.72 2.16 -4.78
CA ASP A 121 14.18 3.06 -3.72
C ASP A 121 13.00 3.48 -2.83
N ARG A 122 13.02 2.99 -1.58
CA ARG A 122 12.02 3.29 -0.56
C ARG A 122 11.88 4.79 -0.30
N LYS A 123 12.97 5.55 -0.39
CA LYS A 123 12.96 7.00 -0.14
C LYS A 123 12.40 7.81 -1.31
N ALA A 124 12.36 7.22 -2.50
CA ALA A 124 11.77 7.84 -3.68
C ALA A 124 10.23 7.70 -3.71
N ARG A 125 9.67 6.82 -2.86
CA ARG A 125 8.23 6.61 -2.78
C ARG A 125 7.54 7.84 -2.16
N PRO A 126 6.34 8.21 -2.64
CA PRO A 126 5.57 9.30 -2.04
C PRO A 126 5.09 8.92 -0.64
N SER A 127 4.81 9.92 0.20
CA SER A 127 4.04 9.70 1.43
C SER A 127 2.56 9.46 1.11
N MET A 128 1.82 8.81 2.01
CA MET A 128 0.36 8.65 1.82
C MET A 128 -0.41 9.99 1.79
N ASN A 129 0.16 11.07 2.35
CA ASN A 129 -0.38 12.41 2.17
C ASN A 129 -0.31 12.85 0.70
N GLN A 130 0.85 12.68 0.06
CA GLN A 130 1.04 13.00 -1.36
C GLN A 130 0.20 12.10 -2.25
N VAL A 131 0.13 10.79 -1.96
CA VAL A 131 -0.75 9.85 -2.68
C VAL A 131 -2.20 10.32 -2.65
N VAL A 132 -2.73 10.68 -1.48
CA VAL A 132 -4.12 11.14 -1.39
C VAL A 132 -4.32 12.47 -2.10
N GLN A 133 -3.40 13.42 -1.97
CA GLN A 133 -3.47 14.71 -2.67
C GLN A 133 -3.51 14.53 -4.20
N GLU A 134 -2.64 13.67 -4.74
CA GLU A 134 -2.62 13.32 -6.16
C GLU A 134 -3.98 12.75 -6.58
N MET A 135 -4.48 11.74 -5.86
CA MET A 135 -5.77 11.12 -6.18
C MET A 135 -6.98 12.06 -6.02
N GLU A 136 -6.93 13.05 -5.13
CA GLU A 136 -7.98 14.07 -5.00
C GLU A 136 -7.92 15.11 -6.11
N SER A 137 -6.75 15.34 -6.70
CA SER A 137 -6.57 16.24 -7.86
C SER A 137 -7.12 15.65 -9.15
N TRP A 138 -7.34 14.34 -9.18
CA TRP A 138 -7.96 13.66 -10.29
C TRP A 138 -9.40 14.13 -10.42
N ASN A 139 -9.66 14.97 -11.42
CA ASN A 139 -11.02 15.31 -11.83
C ASN A 139 -11.70 14.03 -12.33
N LEU A 140 -12.36 13.32 -11.43
CA LEU A 140 -13.21 12.17 -11.73
C LEU A 140 -14.53 12.72 -12.28
N SER A 141 -14.49 13.16 -13.54
CA SER A 141 -15.67 13.56 -14.34
C SER A 141 -16.42 12.34 -14.85
#